data_AF-A0A6A5UFE2-F1
#
_entry.id   AF-A0A6A5UFE2-F1
#
_cell.length_a   1.000
_cell.length_b   1.000
_cell.length_c   1.000
_cell.angle_alpha   90.00
_cell.angle_beta   90.00
_cell.angle_gamma   90.00
#
_symmetry.space_group_name_H-M   'P 1'
#
loop_
_entity.id
_entity.type
_entity.pdbx_description
1 polymer ?
#
loop_
_entity_poly.entity_id
_entity_poly.type
_entity_poly.pdbx_seq_one_letter_code
_entity_poly.pdbx_strand_id
1 'polypeptide(L)'
;MSVFGTLPVIICWFVMNLEGHRNRVVGTAWQIGFGNIGGIIATFSFPAKDRPLYHLGYSLSIGMICMSFAASVICLVLCKMENRKRASEGKRRLIL
;
A
#
# COMPACT_ATOMS: atom_id res chain seq x y z
N MET A 1 -8.72 23.49 8.60
CA MET A 1 -7.31 23.67 8.99
C MET A 1 -6.61 22.37 9.40
N SER A 2 -7.32 21.31 9.82
CA SER A 2 -6.70 20.06 10.33
C SER A 2 -6.25 19.06 9.25
N VAL A 3 -6.90 19.01 8.08
CA VAL A 3 -6.63 17.95 7.08
C VAL A 3 -5.21 18.04 6.47
N PHE A 4 -4.67 19.26 6.28
CA PHE A 4 -3.34 19.44 5.69
C PHE A 4 -2.19 19.07 6.63
N GLY A 5 -2.39 19.13 7.95
CA GLY A 5 -1.36 18.79 8.94
C GLY A 5 -1.34 17.31 9.32
N THR A 6 -2.48 16.63 9.29
CA THR A 6 -2.58 15.23 9.73
C THR A 6 -1.87 14.25 8.80
N LEU A 7 -1.94 14.48 7.48
CA LEU A 7 -1.32 13.62 6.48
C LEU A 7 0.21 13.48 6.64
N PRO A 8 1.00 14.58 6.71
CA PRO A 8 2.45 14.47 6.89
C PRO A 8 2.84 13.87 8.24
N VAL A 9 2.04 14.08 9.29
CA VAL A 9 2.29 13.49 10.63
C VAL A 9 2.16 11.96 10.58
N ILE A 10 1.11 11.44 9.94
CA ILE A 10 0.89 9.99 9.81
C ILE A 10 1.99 9.35 8.95
N ILE A 11 2.39 9.99 7.85
CA ILE A 11 3.47 9.50 6.99
C ILE A 11 4.79 9.44 7.76
N CYS A 12 5.11 10.51 8.50
CA CYS A 12 6.32 10.57 9.33
C CYS A 12 6.35 9.45 10.37
N TRP A 13 5.23 9.24 11.07
CA TRP A 13 5.09 8.16 12.04
C TRP A 13 5.29 6.77 11.42
N PHE A 14 4.68 6.52 10.25
CA PHE A 14 4.82 5.24 9.54
C PHE A 14 6.27 4.94 9.15
N VAL A 15 6.99 5.94 8.62
CA VAL A 15 8.41 5.81 8.24
C VAL A 15 9.29 5.54 9.46
N MET A 16 8.99 6.15 10.60
CA MET A 16 9.75 5.92 11.84
C MET A 16 9.53 4.51 12.42
N ASN A 17 8.35 3.92 12.21
CA ASN A 17 8.01 2.57 12.68
C ASN A 17 8.58 1.42 11.83
N LEU A 18 9.10 1.69 10.62
CA LEU A 18 9.78 0.68 9.83
C LEU A 18 11.26 0.57 10.23
N GLU A 19 11.73 -0.63 10.56
CA GLU A 19 13.16 -0.89 10.81
C GLU A 19 13.88 -1.29 9.51
N GLY A 20 15.07 -0.72 9.30
CA GLY A 20 15.93 -0.96 8.13
C GLY A 20 15.76 0.07 7.01
N HIS A 21 16.90 0.57 6.49
CA HIS A 21 16.94 1.62 5.47
C HIS A 21 16.18 1.24 4.19
N ARG A 22 16.33 -0.02 3.76
CA ARG A 22 15.66 -0.57 2.57
C ARG A 22 14.14 -0.67 2.74
N ASN A 23 13.68 -1.06 3.93
CA ASN A 23 12.25 -1.20 4.20
C ASN A 23 11.57 0.16 4.28
N ARG A 24 12.21 1.14 4.95
CA ARG A 24 11.72 2.53 5.01
C ARG A 24 11.51 3.09 3.61
N VAL A 25 12.53 3.04 2.75
CA VAL A 25 12.45 3.59 1.38
C VAL A 25 11.34 2.92 0.56
N VAL A 26 11.22 1.59 0.62
CA VAL A 26 10.16 0.87 -0.09
C VAL A 26 8.77 1.25 0.44
N GLY A 27 8.62 1.34 1.76
CA GLY A 27 7.36 1.72 2.41
C GLY A 27 6.92 3.14 2.06
N THR A 28 7.82 4.12 2.09
CA THR A 28 7.49 5.51 1.73
C THR A 28 7.19 5.67 0.25
N ALA A 29 7.93 4.99 -0.64
CA ALA A 29 7.67 5.00 -2.08
C ALA A 29 6.29 4.41 -2.41
N TRP A 30 5.92 3.33 -1.73
CA TRP A 30 4.58 2.75 -1.82
C TRP A 30 3.49 3.73 -1.38
N GLN A 31 3.68 4.37 -0.22
CA GLN A 31 2.70 5.30 0.35
C GLN A 31 2.46 6.52 -0.57
N ILE A 32 3.51 7.06 -1.18
CA ILE A 32 3.44 8.18 -2.12
C ILE A 32 2.81 7.75 -3.46
N GLY A 33 3.15 6.56 -3.95
CA GLY A 33 2.56 5.99 -5.18
C GLY A 33 1.04 5.87 -5.08
N PHE A 34 0.54 5.34 -3.96
CA PHE A 34 -0.91 5.24 -3.72
C PHE A 34 -1.58 6.61 -3.55
N GLY A 35 -0.92 7.57 -2.93
CA GLY A 35 -1.42 8.94 -2.81
C GLY A 35 -1.69 9.60 -4.17
N ASN A 36 -0.77 9.44 -5.13
CA ASN A 36 -0.92 9.99 -6.48
C ASN A 36 -2.02 9.29 -7.27
N ILE A 37 -2.12 7.96 -7.17
CA ILE A 37 -3.16 7.18 -7.85
C ILE A 37 -4.56 7.58 -7.33
N GLY A 38 -4.72 7.76 -6.02
CA GLY A 38 -5.97 8.22 -5.43
C GLY A 38 -6.42 9.60 -5.95
N GLY A 39 -5.48 10.52 -6.18
CA GLY A 39 -5.77 11.84 -6.76
C GLY A 39 -6.23 11.79 -8.22
N ILE A 40 -5.59 10.94 -9.03
CA ILE A 40 -5.99 10.71 -10.44
C ILE A 40 -7.40 10.14 -10.48
N ILE A 41 -7.68 9.13 -9.65
CA ILE A 41 -8.99 8.46 -9.55
C ILE A 41 -10.10 9.39 -9.11
N ALA A 42 -9.85 10.28 -8.14
CA ALA A 42 -10.81 11.29 -7.72
C ALA A 42 -11.24 12.21 -8.87
N THR A 43 -10.31 12.51 -9.78
CA THR A 43 -10.56 13.36 -10.95
C THR A 43 -11.43 12.67 -12.00
N PHE A 44 -11.33 11.34 -12.13
CA PHE A 44 -12.12 10.53 -13.07
C PHE A 44 -13.44 9.98 -12.49
N SER A 45 -13.73 10.20 -11.20
CA SER A 45 -14.90 9.63 -10.52
C SER A 45 -16.23 10.31 -10.91
N PHE A 46 -16.20 11.52 -11.47
CA PHE A 46 -17.41 12.28 -11.88
C PHE A 46 -17.44 12.61 -13.38
N PRO A 47 -17.61 11.63 -14.26
CA PRO A 47 -17.95 11.94 -15.64
C PRO A 47 -19.38 12.52 -15.67
N ALA A 48 -19.53 13.76 -16.17
CA ALA A 48 -20.82 14.46 -16.32
C ALA A 48 -21.82 13.79 -17.28
N LYS A 49 -21.46 12.63 -17.84
CA LYS A 49 -22.15 11.93 -18.94
C LYS A 49 -23.15 10.87 -18.46
N ASP A 50 -23.04 10.36 -17.23
CA ASP A 50 -23.83 9.21 -16.75
C ASP A 50 -24.76 9.54 -15.56
N ARG A 51 -25.71 10.46 -15.75
CA ARG A 51 -26.92 10.49 -14.90
C ARG A 51 -27.84 9.32 -15.30
N PRO A 52 -28.43 8.52 -14.38
CA PRO A 52 -28.50 8.64 -12.92
C PRO A 52 -27.74 7.56 -12.11
N LEU A 53 -27.18 6.52 -12.74
CA LEU A 53 -26.36 5.51 -12.05
C LEU A 53 -24.88 5.69 -12.42
N TYR A 54 -24.14 6.32 -11.52
CA TYR A 54 -22.68 6.54 -11.60
C TYR A 54 -21.89 5.22 -11.42
N HIS A 55 -22.07 4.25 -12.33
CA HIS A 55 -21.39 2.94 -12.27
C HIS A 55 -19.86 3.03 -12.36
N LEU A 56 -19.34 4.08 -13.00
CA LEU A 56 -17.90 4.31 -13.14
C LEU A 56 -17.22 4.63 -11.80
N GLY A 57 -17.81 5.49 -10.97
CA GLY A 57 -17.24 5.83 -9.66
C GLY A 57 -17.20 4.63 -8.70
N TYR A 58 -18.26 3.80 -8.72
CA TYR A 58 -18.35 2.63 -7.85
C TYR A 58 -17.42 1.48 -8.29
N SER A 59 -17.33 1.21 -9.59
CA SER A 59 -16.42 0.20 -10.12
C SER A 59 -14.95 0.56 -9.90
N LEU A 60 -14.60 1.86 -9.99
CA LEU A 60 -13.25 2.36 -9.72
C LEU A 60 -12.87 2.23 -8.24
N SER A 61 -13.82 2.50 -7.33
CA SER A 61 -13.64 2.32 -5.89
C SER A 61 -13.41 0.85 -5.52
N ILE A 62 -14.19 -0.06 -6.11
CA ILE A 62 -14.02 -1.51 -5.93
C ILE A 62 -12.68 -1.98 -6.51
N GLY A 63 -12.27 -1.46 -7.68
CA GLY A 63 -10.97 -1.77 -8.29
C GLY A 63 -9.79 -1.40 -7.39
N MET A 64 -9.85 -0.23 -6.73
CA MET A 64 -8.83 0.21 -5.78
C MET A 64 -8.76 -0.66 -4.52
N ILE A 65 -9.91 -1.05 -3.99
CA ILE A 65 -9.99 -1.97 -2.84
C ILE A 65 -9.39 -3.33 -3.22
N CYS A 66 -9.73 -3.86 -4.39
CA CYS A 66 -9.16 -5.11 -4.90
C CYS A 66 -7.64 -5.02 -5.08
N MET A 67 -7.12 -3.92 -5.62
CA MET A 67 -5.68 -3.75 -5.81
C MET A 67 -4.94 -3.63 -4.47
N SER A 68 -5.51 -2.93 -3.49
CA SER A 68 -4.98 -2.85 -2.13
C SER A 68 -4.97 -4.21 -1.45
N PHE A 69 -6.06 -4.98 -1.57
CA PHE A 69 -6.15 -6.33 -1.05
C PHE A 69 -5.11 -7.27 -1.69
N ALA A 70 -4.97 -7.22 -3.01
CA ALA A 70 -3.96 -8.01 -3.73
C ALA A 70 -2.55 -7.68 -3.26
N ALA A 71 -2.24 -6.40 -3.06
CA ALA A 71 -0.95 -5.97 -2.55
C ALA A 71 -0.66 -6.45 -1.12
N SER A 72 -1.65 -6.40 -0.23
CA SER A 72 -1.52 -6.96 1.12
C SER A 72 -1.26 -8.46 1.08
N VAL A 73 -1.94 -9.19 0.20
CA VAL A 73 -1.72 -10.64 0.00
C VAL A 73 -0.30 -10.91 -0.52
N ILE A 74 0.19 -10.13 -1.49
CA ILE A 74 1.55 -10.27 -2.02
C ILE A 74 2.59 -10.03 -0.93
N CYS A 75 2.47 -8.96 -0.14
CA CYS A 75 3.36 -8.69 0.98
C CYS A 75 3.36 -9.85 2.01
N LEU A 76 2.19 -10.41 2.33
CA LEU A 76 2.09 -11.57 3.23
C LEU A 76 2.78 -12.80 2.66
N VAL A 77 2.64 -13.06 1.36
CA VAL A 77 3.29 -14.19 0.68
C VAL A 77 4.81 -14.00 0.68
N LEU A 78 5.30 -12.81 0.32
CA LEU A 78 6.73 -12.50 0.31
C LEU A 78 7.34 -12.61 1.72
N CYS A 79 6.69 -12.04 2.74
CA CYS A 79 7.14 -12.20 4.12
C CYS A 79 7.13 -13.67 4.55
N LYS A 80 6.11 -14.46 4.19
CA LYS A 80 6.10 -15.90 4.49
C LYS A 80 7.20 -16.66 3.75
N MET A 81 7.51 -16.29 2.51
CA MET A 81 8.59 -16.90 1.72
C MET A 81 9.97 -16.58 2.31
N GLU A 82 10.22 -15.33 2.67
CA GLU A 82 11.47 -14.91 3.31
C GLU A 82 11.62 -15.54 4.70
N ASN A 83 10.53 -15.63 5.47
CA ASN A 83 10.56 -16.28 6.78
C ASN A 83 10.79 -17.80 6.67
N ARG A 84 10.23 -18.47 5.64
CA ARG A 84 10.56 -19.88 5.33
C ARG A 84 12.01 -20.06 4.90
N LYS A 85 12.55 -19.17 4.08
CA LYS A 85 13.97 -19.20 3.68
C LYS A 85 14.88 -19.03 4.90
N ARG A 86 14.60 -18.06 5.77
CA ARG A 86 15.35 -17.85 7.03
C ARG A 86 15.21 -19.03 8.00
N ALA A 87 14.05 -19.69 8.07
CA ALA A 87 13.90 -20.92 8.84
C ALA A 87 14.74 -22.09 8.29
N SER A 88 14.93 -22.15 6.95
CA SER A 88 15.81 -23.14 6.33
C SER A 88 17.31 -22.82 6.49
N GLU A 89 17.70 -21.54 6.45
CA GLU A 89 19.08 -21.08 6.65
C GLU A 89 19.49 -21.06 8.13
N GLY A 90 18.57 -20.71 9.04
CA GLY A 90 18.78 -20.80 10.50
C GLY A 90 18.94 -22.24 10.96
N LYS A 91 18.26 -23.19 10.31
CA LYS A 91 18.54 -24.63 10.47
C LYS A 91 19.92 -25.03 9.97
N ARG A 92 20.53 -24.28 9.05
CA ARG A 92 21.85 -24.57 8.47
C ARG A 92 23.01 -24.02 9.31
N ARG A 93 22.78 -22.98 10.12
CA ARG A 93 23.77 -22.40 11.06
C ARG A 93 23.88 -23.13 12.41
N LEU A 94 22.89 -23.95 12.78
CA LEU A 94 22.87 -24.69 14.05
C LEU A 94 23.42 -26.13 13.95
N ILE A 95 23.99 -26.50 12.80
CA ILE A 95 24.58 -27.82 12.52
C ILE A 95 26.06 -27.74 12.10
N LEU A 96 26.74 -26.66 12.45
CA LEU A 96 28.21 -26.53 12.46
C LEU A 96 28.64 -26.01 13.82
#